data_AF-A0A4Q2A3H7-F1
#
_entry.id   AF-A0A4Q2A3H7-F1
#
_cell.length_a   1.000
_cell.length_b   1.000
_cell.length_c   1.000
_cell.angle_alpha   90.00
_cell.angle_beta   90.00
_cell.angle_gamma   90.00
#
_symmetry.space_group_name_H-M   'P 1'
#
loop_
_entity.id
_entity.type
_entity.pdbx_description
1 polymer ?
#
loop_
_entity_poly.entity_id
_entity_poly.type
_entity_poly.pdbx_seq_one_letter_code
_entity_poly.pdbx_strand_id
1 'polypeptide(L)'
;MRKIIVILLLIAIGLGVIYVWPILDREDMGLVLLKGIVSIPFNSTSYAELDDESHSLVSFKYKNELPLVEYMRDIGWKYRERLGSGYVFSRAGIDVIVETNLYGNWFIVWELPEETNFELGFYFLKNEFVEELSTNDLDLSEATLMFSEKDIESYRWDSHEIVFKPNFITYLKDMKTDKREDGILKLSGGSEYFNTDQKDYFIVSLHGNAIYSGHFEQSPISSMYQPSIKMLDTESGIRLEAVETEYEIVDKRENETLYELLKELGLIE
;
A
#
# COMPACT_ATOMS: atom_id res chain seq x y z
N MET A 1 39.97 33.89 -7.26
CA MET A 1 39.13 32.90 -6.54
C MET A 1 37.75 32.75 -7.17
N ARG A 2 36.89 33.78 -7.25
CA ARG A 2 35.54 33.70 -7.87
C ARG A 2 35.52 33.10 -9.29
N LYS A 3 36.46 33.48 -10.16
CA LYS A 3 36.56 32.95 -11.54
C LYS A 3 36.89 31.46 -11.62
N ILE A 4 37.71 30.94 -10.68
CA ILE A 4 38.10 29.52 -10.66
C ILE A 4 36.91 28.66 -10.25
N ILE A 5 36.11 29.12 -9.27
CA ILE A 5 34.89 28.44 -8.82
C ILE A 5 33.88 28.32 -9.98
N VAL A 6 33.68 29.39 -10.74
CA VAL A 6 32.77 29.37 -11.91
C VAL A 6 33.25 28.38 -12.98
N ILE A 7 34.56 28.34 -13.26
CA ILE A 7 35.12 27.40 -14.24
C ILE A 7 34.94 25.94 -13.77
N LEU A 8 35.20 25.65 -12.49
CA LEU A 8 34.96 24.32 -11.92
C LEU A 8 33.49 23.91 -11.99
N LEU A 9 32.58 24.84 -11.71
CA LEU A 9 31.14 24.61 -11.83
C LEU A 9 30.75 24.26 -13.28
N LEU A 10 31.25 25.01 -14.27
CA LEU A 10 30.96 24.76 -15.68
C LEU A 10 31.53 23.41 -16.15
N ILE A 11 32.71 23.02 -15.68
CA ILE A 11 33.28 21.69 -15.97
C ILE A 11 32.41 20.60 -15.36
N ALA A 12 31.97 20.76 -14.11
CA ALA A 12 31.10 19.80 -13.44
C ALA A 12 29.76 19.64 -14.17
N ILE A 13 29.14 20.75 -14.61
CA ILE A 13 27.92 20.73 -15.43
C ILE A 13 28.18 20.03 -16.76
N GLY A 14 29.26 20.37 -17.46
CA GLY A 14 29.61 19.74 -18.75
C GLY A 14 29.81 18.24 -18.64
N LEU A 15 30.52 17.78 -17.59
CA LEU A 15 30.69 16.36 -17.29
C LEU A 15 29.36 15.68 -16.92
N GLY A 16 28.50 16.38 -16.17
CA GLY A 16 27.16 15.91 -15.85
C GLY A 16 26.29 15.70 -17.09
N VAL A 17 26.29 16.66 -18.02
CA VAL A 17 25.56 16.54 -19.30
C VAL A 17 26.09 15.37 -20.12
N ILE A 18 27.40 15.18 -20.23
CA ILE A 18 27.99 14.04 -20.96
C ILE A 18 27.58 12.70 -20.34
N TYR A 19 27.52 12.62 -19.01
CA TYR A 19 27.13 11.40 -18.30
C TYR A 19 25.65 11.06 -18.49
N VAL A 20 24.79 12.08 -18.57
CA VAL A 20 23.33 11.94 -18.71
C VAL A 20 22.88 11.87 -20.18
N TRP A 21 23.70 12.34 -21.12
CA TRP A 21 23.37 12.39 -22.55
C TRP A 21 22.83 11.06 -23.12
N PRO A 22 23.44 9.89 -22.85
CA PRO A 22 22.95 8.61 -23.38
C PRO A 22 21.55 8.22 -22.88
N ILE A 23 21.10 8.81 -21.77
CA ILE A 23 19.75 8.62 -21.21
C ILE A 23 18.74 9.53 -21.92
N LEU A 24 19.14 10.77 -22.20
CA LEU A 24 18.29 11.77 -22.86
C LEU A 24 18.02 11.48 -24.33
N ASP A 25 18.95 10.82 -25.01
CA ASP A 25 18.88 10.52 -26.45
C ASP A 25 17.91 9.36 -26.79
N ARG A 26 17.20 8.80 -25.78
CA ARG A 26 16.12 7.83 -25.99
C ARG A 26 14.78 8.58 -26.04
N GLU A 27 14.28 8.75 -27.27
CA GLU A 27 13.30 9.76 -27.68
C GLU A 27 11.97 9.80 -26.91
N ASP A 28 11.53 8.72 -26.25
CA ASP A 28 10.21 8.71 -25.58
C ASP A 28 10.25 8.70 -24.04
N MET A 29 11.38 8.36 -23.40
CA MET A 29 11.42 8.14 -21.93
C MET A 29 12.58 8.85 -21.21
N GLY A 30 13.48 9.52 -21.94
CA GLY A 30 14.72 10.06 -21.38
C GLY A 30 14.52 11.10 -20.25
N LEU A 31 13.57 12.02 -20.41
CA LEU A 31 13.26 13.04 -19.40
C LEU A 31 12.53 12.46 -18.18
N VAL A 32 11.59 11.55 -18.42
CA VAL A 32 10.82 10.87 -17.37
C VAL A 32 11.76 10.03 -16.50
N LEU A 33 12.61 9.23 -17.14
CA LEU A 33 13.63 8.44 -16.45
C LEU A 33 14.61 9.33 -15.67
N LEU A 34 15.05 10.45 -16.25
CA LEU A 34 15.96 11.37 -15.56
C LEU A 34 15.32 11.96 -14.30
N LYS A 35 14.04 12.36 -14.37
CA LYS A 35 13.29 12.86 -13.21
C LYS A 35 13.27 11.82 -12.08
N GLY A 36 12.89 10.58 -12.40
CA GLY A 36 12.87 9.48 -11.43
C GLY A 36 14.25 9.16 -10.84
N ILE A 37 15.30 9.12 -11.67
CA ILE A 37 16.68 8.87 -11.20
C ILE A 37 17.14 9.96 -10.24
N VAL A 38 16.84 11.23 -10.55
CA VAL A 38 17.23 12.36 -9.70
C VAL A 38 16.46 12.35 -8.39
N SER A 39 15.23 11.83 -8.34
CA SER A 39 14.45 11.77 -7.09
C SER A 39 14.89 10.66 -6.13
N ILE A 40 15.46 9.54 -6.61
CA ILE A 40 15.85 8.41 -5.72
C ILE A 40 16.72 8.86 -4.54
N PRO A 41 17.80 9.65 -4.71
CA PRO A 41 18.65 10.07 -3.58
C PRO A 41 17.99 11.03 -2.58
N PHE A 42 16.87 11.64 -2.94
CA PHE A 42 16.14 12.58 -2.08
C PHE A 42 14.93 11.93 -1.38
N ASN A 43 14.55 10.73 -1.81
CA ASN A 43 13.48 9.96 -1.20
C ASN A 43 14.07 8.96 -0.19
N SER A 44 13.26 8.54 0.79
CA SER A 44 13.63 7.47 1.74
C SER A 44 13.61 6.08 1.11
N THR A 45 13.09 5.95 -0.11
CA THR A 45 12.91 4.71 -0.85
C THR A 45 14.08 4.41 -1.81
N SER A 46 14.31 3.14 -2.12
CA SER A 46 15.33 2.69 -3.07
C SER A 46 14.88 2.73 -4.54
N TYR A 47 13.68 3.28 -4.78
CA TYR A 47 13.01 3.40 -6.07
C TYR A 47 12.24 4.74 -6.15
N ALA A 48 11.85 5.13 -7.36
CA ALA A 48 10.99 6.28 -7.62
C ALA A 48 9.98 5.97 -8.73
N GLU A 49 8.78 6.56 -8.64
CA GLU A 49 7.80 6.52 -9.72
C GLU A 49 8.25 7.39 -10.89
N LEU A 50 8.08 6.85 -12.10
CA LEU A 50 8.45 7.54 -13.32
C LEU A 50 7.35 8.50 -13.77
N ASP A 51 6.12 8.02 -13.73
CA ASP A 51 4.94 8.75 -14.16
C ASP A 51 3.69 8.14 -13.51
N ASP A 52 2.73 9.00 -13.19
CA ASP A 52 1.52 8.65 -12.43
C ASP A 52 0.59 7.75 -13.27
N GLU A 53 0.64 7.85 -14.61
CA GLU A 53 -0.20 7.09 -15.54
C GLU A 53 0.41 5.74 -15.96
N SER A 54 1.74 5.67 -16.11
CA SER A 54 2.43 4.48 -16.66
C SER A 54 2.72 3.35 -15.65
N HIS A 55 2.38 3.54 -14.37
CA HIS A 55 2.66 2.60 -13.27
C HIS A 55 4.08 2.03 -13.28
N SER A 56 5.02 2.84 -13.76
CA SER A 56 6.40 2.42 -13.95
C SER A 56 7.28 2.98 -12.85
N LEU A 57 8.11 2.13 -12.28
CA LEU A 57 9.04 2.47 -11.21
C LEU A 57 10.47 2.38 -11.73
N VAL A 58 11.38 3.17 -11.18
CA VAL A 58 12.82 3.07 -11.45
C VAL A 58 13.59 2.87 -10.17
N SER A 59 14.58 1.97 -10.20
CA SER A 59 15.53 1.79 -9.12
C SER A 59 16.96 1.74 -9.64
N PHE A 60 17.92 1.90 -8.73
CA PHE A 60 19.28 1.48 -9.03
C PHE A 60 19.34 -0.04 -9.20
N LYS A 61 20.26 -0.50 -10.04
CA LYS A 61 20.64 -1.89 -10.17
C LYS A 61 21.45 -2.28 -8.94
N TYR A 62 20.81 -2.98 -8.01
CA TYR A 62 21.49 -3.59 -6.88
C TYR A 62 22.05 -4.97 -7.28
N LYS A 63 23.10 -5.42 -6.57
CA LYS A 63 23.62 -6.80 -6.75
C LYS A 63 22.59 -7.86 -6.38
N ASN A 64 21.64 -7.51 -5.51
CA ASN A 64 20.53 -8.34 -5.08
C ASN A 64 19.22 -7.68 -5.49
N GLU A 65 18.21 -8.47 -5.85
CA GLU A 65 16.95 -8.06 -6.47
C GLU A 65 15.92 -7.51 -5.46
N LEU A 66 16.41 -6.85 -4.41
CA LEU A 66 15.64 -6.54 -3.20
C LEU A 66 14.56 -5.46 -3.41
N PRO A 67 14.80 -4.33 -4.11
CA PRO A 67 13.85 -3.23 -4.07
C PRO A 67 12.47 -3.56 -4.64
N LEU A 68 12.40 -4.30 -5.76
CA LEU A 68 11.11 -4.69 -6.35
C LEU A 68 10.36 -5.67 -5.45
N VAL A 69 11.07 -6.66 -4.89
CA VAL A 69 10.46 -7.67 -4.02
C VAL A 69 9.96 -7.03 -2.72
N GLU A 70 10.71 -6.07 -2.17
CA GLU A 70 10.30 -5.28 -1.01
C GLU A 70 9.06 -4.44 -1.33
N TYR A 71 9.09 -3.65 -2.42
CA TYR A 71 7.93 -2.87 -2.87
C TYR A 71 6.67 -3.73 -2.99
N MET A 72 6.76 -4.82 -3.74
CA MET A 72 5.61 -5.72 -3.97
C MET A 72 5.13 -6.36 -2.67
N ARG A 73 6.02 -6.73 -1.76
CA ARG A 73 5.64 -7.25 -0.44
C ARG A 73 4.90 -6.20 0.38
N ASP A 74 5.34 -4.96 0.35
CA ASP A 74 4.76 -3.87 1.12
C ASP A 74 3.33 -3.56 0.63
N ILE A 75 3.06 -3.71 -0.68
CA ILE A 75 1.69 -3.66 -1.25
C ILE A 75 0.95 -5.02 -1.21
N GLY A 76 1.38 -5.95 -0.35
CA GLY A 76 0.65 -7.17 -0.02
C GLY A 76 0.85 -8.35 -0.99
N TRP A 77 1.80 -8.27 -1.91
CA TRP A 77 2.09 -9.34 -2.86
C TRP A 77 3.24 -10.24 -2.40
N LYS A 78 3.08 -11.55 -2.56
CA LYS A 78 4.12 -12.52 -2.20
C LYS A 78 4.96 -12.89 -3.42
N TYR A 79 6.27 -12.66 -3.35
CA TYR A 79 7.19 -13.15 -4.38
C TYR A 79 7.16 -14.69 -4.45
N ARG A 80 7.03 -15.23 -5.67
CA ARG A 80 7.13 -16.67 -5.92
C ARG A 80 8.44 -17.05 -6.57
N GLU A 81 8.69 -16.51 -7.75
CA GLU A 81 9.78 -16.94 -8.62
C GLU A 81 10.12 -15.88 -9.67
N ARG A 82 11.25 -16.09 -10.35
CA ARG A 82 11.73 -15.23 -11.43
C ARG A 82 11.78 -16.02 -12.73
N LEU A 83 11.17 -15.48 -13.77
CA LEU A 83 11.11 -16.03 -15.13
C LEU A 83 11.79 -15.06 -16.10
N GLY A 84 13.11 -15.20 -16.28
CA GLY A 84 13.89 -14.32 -17.15
C GLY A 84 13.98 -12.89 -16.59
N SER A 85 13.37 -11.92 -17.28
CA SER A 85 13.22 -10.53 -16.80
C SER A 85 11.93 -10.30 -15.99
N GLY A 86 11.02 -11.27 -15.95
CA GLY A 86 9.76 -11.18 -15.21
C GLY A 86 9.87 -11.71 -13.78
N TYR A 87 9.25 -11.03 -12.84
CA TYR A 87 9.10 -11.45 -11.44
C TYR A 87 7.65 -11.84 -11.20
N VAL A 88 7.44 -13.08 -10.77
CA VAL A 88 6.10 -13.60 -10.50
C VAL A 88 5.77 -13.36 -9.03
N PHE A 89 4.68 -12.63 -8.81
CA PHE A 89 4.12 -12.37 -7.50
C PHE A 89 2.73 -12.96 -7.41
N SER A 90 2.32 -13.35 -6.21
CA SER A 90 1.00 -13.93 -5.96
C SER A 90 0.31 -13.25 -4.80
N ARG A 91 -0.99 -12.97 -4.95
CA ARG A 91 -1.87 -12.49 -3.89
C ARG A 91 -3.27 -13.06 -4.11
N ALA A 92 -3.90 -13.62 -3.08
CA ALA A 92 -5.27 -14.14 -3.16
C ALA A 92 -5.54 -15.16 -4.32
N GLY A 93 -4.52 -15.93 -4.70
CA GLY A 93 -4.59 -16.87 -5.83
C GLY A 93 -4.46 -16.24 -7.22
N ILE A 94 -4.23 -14.93 -7.30
CA ILE A 94 -3.90 -14.20 -8.52
C ILE A 94 -2.39 -14.12 -8.62
N ASP A 95 -1.84 -14.49 -9.77
CA ASP A 95 -0.43 -14.27 -10.10
C ASP A 95 -0.31 -13.06 -11.02
N VAL A 96 0.67 -12.20 -10.75
CA VAL A 96 1.07 -11.09 -11.62
C VAL A 96 2.54 -11.21 -11.97
N ILE A 97 2.89 -10.74 -13.17
CA ILE A 97 4.27 -10.72 -13.65
C ILE A 97 4.68 -9.26 -13.75
N VAL A 98 5.64 -8.85 -12.93
CA VAL A 98 6.28 -7.53 -13.06
C VAL A 98 7.46 -7.68 -14.00
N GLU A 99 7.40 -7.00 -15.14
CA GLU A 99 8.49 -6.99 -16.10
C GLU A 99 9.58 -6.01 -15.68
N THR A 100 10.83 -6.41 -15.85
CA THR A 100 11.98 -5.55 -15.54
C THR A 100 12.80 -5.27 -16.79
N ASN A 101 12.98 -3.99 -17.08
CA ASN A 101 13.74 -3.51 -18.21
C ASN A 101 15.03 -2.83 -17.72
N LEU A 102 16.18 -3.31 -18.18
CA LEU A 102 17.47 -2.72 -17.81
C LEU A 102 17.72 -1.45 -18.64
N TYR A 103 17.84 -0.32 -17.96
CA TYR A 103 18.19 0.96 -18.57
C TYR A 103 19.66 1.31 -18.28
N GLY A 104 20.48 1.19 -19.31
CA GLY A 104 21.92 1.35 -19.21
C GLY A 104 22.56 0.24 -18.36
N ASN A 105 23.57 0.58 -17.56
CA ASN A 105 24.26 -0.38 -16.68
C ASN A 105 23.81 -0.31 -15.21
N TRP A 106 23.04 0.71 -14.85
CA TRP A 106 22.87 1.14 -13.47
C TRP A 106 21.43 1.22 -13.01
N PHE A 107 20.47 1.16 -13.92
CA PHE A 107 19.05 1.38 -13.60
C PHE A 107 18.20 0.23 -14.09
N ILE A 108 17.17 -0.10 -13.31
CA ILE A 108 16.13 -1.06 -13.68
C ILE A 108 14.82 -0.29 -13.62
N VAL A 109 14.04 -0.40 -14.70
CA VAL A 109 12.66 0.05 -14.72
C VAL A 109 11.77 -1.15 -14.53
N TRP A 110 10.76 -1.00 -13.67
CA TRP A 110 9.75 -2.02 -13.42
C TRP A 110 8.45 -1.52 -14.02
N GLU A 111 7.82 -2.37 -14.82
CA GLU A 111 6.50 -2.11 -15.38
C GLU A 111 5.51 -2.90 -14.54
N LEU A 112 4.78 -2.19 -13.70
CA LEU A 112 3.78 -2.82 -12.85
C LEU A 112 2.50 -3.07 -13.66
N PRO A 113 1.90 -4.26 -13.53
CA PRO A 113 0.64 -4.54 -14.20
C PRO A 113 -0.51 -3.83 -13.47
N GLU A 114 -1.59 -3.50 -14.19
CA GLU A 114 -2.74 -2.76 -13.64
C GLU A 114 -3.34 -3.43 -12.38
N GLU A 115 -3.20 -4.76 -12.27
CA GLU A 115 -3.59 -5.55 -11.11
C GLU A 115 -2.95 -5.09 -9.79
N THR A 116 -1.82 -4.38 -9.81
CA THR A 116 -1.15 -3.87 -8.60
C THR A 116 -1.56 -2.47 -8.18
N ASN A 117 -2.34 -1.74 -9.00
CA ASN A 117 -2.86 -0.41 -8.64
C ASN A 117 -4.19 -0.53 -7.89
N PHE A 118 -4.42 0.23 -6.82
CA PHE A 118 -5.65 0.16 -6.04
C PHE A 118 -6.26 1.55 -5.88
N GLU A 119 -7.52 1.70 -6.28
CA GLU A 119 -8.27 2.94 -6.08
C GLU A 119 -8.82 3.03 -4.66
N LEU A 120 -9.15 1.88 -4.06
CA LEU A 120 -9.63 1.77 -2.68
C LEU A 120 -8.82 0.72 -1.94
N GLY A 121 -8.04 1.16 -0.97
CA GLY A 121 -7.22 0.27 -0.14
C GLY A 121 -7.60 0.33 1.33
N PHE A 122 -7.62 -0.84 1.97
CA PHE A 122 -7.72 -0.99 3.41
C PHE A 122 -6.38 -1.47 3.93
N TYR A 123 -5.74 -0.65 4.75
CA TYR A 123 -4.42 -0.91 5.31
C TYR A 123 -4.53 -1.12 6.80
N PHE A 124 -3.63 -1.92 7.39
CA PHE A 124 -3.46 -1.94 8.83
C PHE A 124 -2.12 -1.32 9.21
N LEU A 125 -2.12 -0.66 10.36
CA LEU A 125 -0.94 -0.11 10.98
C LEU A 125 -0.81 -0.74 12.37
N LYS A 126 0.33 -1.37 12.62
CA LYS A 126 0.60 -2.04 13.88
C LYS A 126 0.87 -1.00 14.96
N ASN A 127 0.14 -1.08 16.06
CA ASN A 127 0.34 -0.12 17.15
C ASN A 127 1.51 -0.56 18.03
N GLU A 128 2.72 -0.22 17.61
CA GLU A 128 3.90 -0.47 18.43
C GLU A 128 4.22 0.69 19.38
N PHE A 129 3.83 1.95 19.09
CA PHE A 129 4.36 3.11 19.84
C PHE A 129 3.53 4.41 19.92
N VAL A 130 2.26 4.49 19.45
CA VAL A 130 1.57 5.79 19.35
C VAL A 130 0.37 5.90 20.31
N GLU A 131 0.46 6.83 21.28
CA GLU A 131 -0.60 7.08 22.27
C GLU A 131 -1.80 7.84 21.67
N GLU A 132 -1.64 8.59 20.57
CA GLU A 132 -2.75 9.28 19.88
C GLU A 132 -2.46 9.39 18.37
N LEU A 133 -3.18 8.65 17.52
CA LEU A 133 -3.14 8.81 16.06
C LEU A 133 -4.24 9.77 15.62
N SER A 134 -3.86 10.97 15.21
CA SER A 134 -4.73 11.86 14.44
C SER A 134 -4.81 11.35 13.00
N THR A 135 -6.00 11.36 12.39
CA THR A 135 -6.17 10.95 10.98
C THR A 135 -5.30 11.75 10.01
N ASN A 136 -4.88 12.96 10.40
CA ASN A 136 -4.06 13.84 9.56
C ASN A 136 -2.56 13.46 9.58
N ASP A 137 -2.14 12.60 10.51
CA ASP A 137 -0.74 12.17 10.67
C ASP A 137 -0.54 10.72 10.23
N LEU A 138 -1.51 10.14 9.51
CA LEU A 138 -1.45 8.76 9.04
C LEU A 138 -0.54 8.67 7.82
N ASP A 139 0.69 8.22 8.06
CA ASP A 139 1.63 7.86 7.01
C ASP A 139 1.36 6.42 6.53
N LEU A 140 0.87 6.28 5.29
CA LEU A 140 0.63 4.98 4.67
C LEU A 140 1.92 4.21 4.36
N SER A 141 3.10 4.85 4.41
CA SER A 141 4.38 4.19 4.14
C SER A 141 4.75 3.13 5.18
N GLU A 142 4.19 3.22 6.39
CA GLU A 142 4.35 2.22 7.44
C GLU A 142 3.19 1.21 7.51
N ALA A 143 2.13 1.45 6.72
CA ALA A 143 0.92 0.64 6.75
C ALA A 143 1.02 -0.53 5.77
N THR A 144 0.48 -1.68 6.16
CA THR A 144 0.43 -2.88 5.32
C THR A 144 -0.94 -3.03 4.71
N LEU A 145 -1.04 -3.22 3.39
CA LEU A 145 -2.32 -3.44 2.71
C LEU A 145 -2.95 -4.76 3.18
N MET A 146 -4.17 -4.69 3.71
CA MET A 146 -4.99 -5.86 4.06
C MET A 146 -5.75 -6.39 2.84
N PHE A 147 -6.49 -5.51 2.18
CA PHE A 147 -7.30 -5.80 1.00
C PHE A 147 -7.63 -4.52 0.22
N SER A 148 -8.10 -4.69 -1.02
CA SER A 148 -8.43 -3.60 -1.95
C SER A 148 -9.79 -3.82 -2.61
N GLU A 149 -10.24 -2.90 -3.46
CA GLU A 149 -11.46 -3.08 -4.28
C GLU A 149 -11.47 -4.39 -5.07
N LYS A 150 -10.29 -4.88 -5.47
CA LYS A 150 -10.15 -6.12 -6.23
C LYS A 150 -10.54 -7.37 -5.43
N ASP A 151 -10.54 -7.28 -4.11
CA ASP A 151 -10.85 -8.37 -3.19
C ASP A 151 -12.32 -8.33 -2.73
N ILE A 152 -13.05 -7.26 -3.05
CA ILE A 152 -14.44 -7.01 -2.66
C ILE A 152 -15.40 -7.55 -3.71
N GLU A 153 -16.42 -8.29 -3.27
CA GLU A 153 -17.55 -8.73 -4.08
C GLU A 153 -18.67 -7.69 -4.09
N SER A 154 -19.02 -7.14 -2.93
CA SER A 154 -19.99 -6.04 -2.81
C SER A 154 -19.77 -5.22 -1.53
N TYR A 155 -20.28 -3.99 -1.54
CA TYR A 155 -20.30 -3.06 -0.43
C TYR A 155 -21.75 -2.66 -0.14
N ARG A 156 -22.26 -2.99 1.04
CA ARG A 156 -23.61 -2.60 1.48
C ARG A 156 -23.53 -1.26 2.21
N TRP A 157 -23.91 -0.19 1.52
CA TRP A 157 -23.74 1.18 2.03
C TRP A 157 -24.40 1.41 3.40
N ASP A 158 -25.67 1.05 3.56
CA ASP A 158 -26.45 1.30 4.78
C ASP A 158 -25.89 0.62 6.04
N SER A 159 -25.21 -0.52 5.88
CA SER A 159 -24.64 -1.28 7.00
C SER A 159 -23.12 -1.19 7.08
N HIS A 160 -22.47 -0.55 6.09
CA HIS A 160 -21.03 -0.60 5.84
C HIS A 160 -20.45 -2.01 5.94
N GLU A 161 -21.17 -3.00 5.40
CA GLU A 161 -20.74 -4.39 5.30
C GLU A 161 -20.03 -4.61 3.96
N ILE A 162 -18.80 -5.10 4.03
CA ILE A 162 -17.96 -5.43 2.88
C ILE A 162 -17.94 -6.94 2.73
N VAL A 163 -18.51 -7.42 1.63
CA VAL A 163 -18.50 -8.84 1.28
C VAL A 163 -17.29 -9.10 0.41
N PHE A 164 -16.47 -10.08 0.77
CA PHE A 164 -15.27 -10.44 0.01
C PHE A 164 -15.56 -11.52 -1.02
N LYS A 165 -14.78 -11.51 -2.10
CA LYS A 165 -14.82 -12.58 -3.11
C LYS A 165 -14.49 -13.94 -2.47
N PRO A 166 -15.11 -15.05 -2.92
CA PRO A 166 -14.90 -16.38 -2.32
C PRO A 166 -13.45 -16.87 -2.30
N ASN A 167 -12.66 -16.55 -3.33
CA ASN A 167 -11.22 -16.89 -3.37
C ASN A 167 -10.43 -16.12 -2.31
N PHE A 168 -10.79 -14.85 -2.05
CA PHE A 168 -10.15 -14.06 -1.02
C PHE A 168 -10.50 -14.56 0.38
N ILE A 169 -11.76 -14.93 0.63
CA ILE A 169 -12.17 -15.58 1.89
C ILE A 169 -11.39 -16.87 2.14
N THR A 170 -11.19 -17.68 1.11
CA THR A 170 -10.39 -18.92 1.22
C THR A 170 -8.95 -18.61 1.59
N TYR A 171 -8.34 -17.63 0.92
CA TYR A 171 -7.01 -17.13 1.23
C TYR A 171 -6.87 -16.63 2.68
N LEU A 172 -7.82 -15.83 3.17
CA LEU A 172 -7.82 -15.33 4.55
C LEU A 172 -7.93 -16.47 5.57
N LYS A 173 -8.78 -17.48 5.29
CA LYS A 173 -8.92 -18.67 6.14
C LYS A 173 -7.63 -19.51 6.20
N ASP A 174 -6.92 -19.62 5.08
CA ASP A 174 -5.63 -20.33 5.02
C ASP A 174 -4.51 -19.57 5.75
N MET A 175 -4.59 -18.24 5.77
CA MET A 175 -3.66 -17.38 6.52
C MET A 175 -3.98 -17.27 8.00
N LYS A 176 -5.18 -17.69 8.43
CA LYS A 176 -5.62 -17.59 9.81
C LYS A 176 -4.65 -18.34 10.72
N THR A 177 -3.97 -17.60 11.58
CA THR A 177 -3.16 -18.15 12.66
C THR A 177 -4.09 -18.60 13.79
N ASP A 178 -3.81 -19.76 14.38
CA ASP A 178 -4.53 -20.17 15.59
C ASP A 178 -4.13 -19.19 16.71
N LYS A 179 -5.02 -18.27 17.09
CA LYS A 179 -4.80 -17.29 18.20
C LYS A 179 -4.68 -17.97 19.58
N ARG A 180 -4.48 -19.28 19.62
CA ARG A 180 -4.21 -20.07 20.83
C ARG A 180 -2.71 -20.08 21.11
N GLU A 181 -2.32 -19.40 22.17
CA GLU A 181 -0.98 -19.53 22.74
C GLU A 181 -1.06 -20.54 23.90
N ASP A 182 -0.29 -21.62 23.82
CA ASP A 182 -0.28 -22.71 24.81
C ASP A 182 -1.66 -23.36 25.08
N GLY A 183 -2.54 -23.36 24.06
CA GLY A 183 -3.88 -23.92 24.16
C GLY A 183 -4.89 -23.03 24.88
N ILE A 184 -4.49 -21.82 25.30
CA ILE A 184 -5.37 -20.81 25.87
C ILE A 184 -5.79 -19.87 24.74
N LEU A 185 -7.10 -19.70 24.56
CA LEU A 185 -7.64 -18.71 23.63
C LEU A 185 -7.19 -17.32 24.09
N LYS A 186 -6.39 -16.62 23.28
CA LYS A 186 -6.18 -15.19 23.52
C LYS A 186 -7.53 -14.49 23.32
N LEU A 187 -8.10 -13.99 24.41
CA LEU A 187 -9.16 -12.99 24.41
C LEU A 187 -8.59 -11.61 23.98
N SER A 188 -7.58 -11.58 23.12
CA SER A 188 -7.16 -10.36 22.45
C SER A 188 -8.17 -10.14 21.33
N GLY A 189 -8.80 -8.98 21.21
CA GLY A 189 -9.68 -8.70 20.08
C GLY A 189 -8.94 -8.70 18.74
N GLY A 190 -9.19 -7.73 17.88
CA GLY A 190 -8.59 -7.68 16.56
C GLY A 190 -9.41 -8.38 15.49
N SER A 191 -8.83 -8.52 14.29
CA SER A 191 -9.36 -9.35 13.21
C SER A 191 -8.61 -10.69 13.16
N GLU A 192 -9.34 -11.78 13.04
CA GLU A 192 -8.79 -13.10 12.73
C GLU A 192 -8.36 -13.20 11.26
N TYR A 193 -9.09 -12.55 10.35
CA TYR A 193 -8.74 -12.53 8.93
C TYR A 193 -7.39 -11.86 8.66
N PHE A 194 -7.09 -10.79 9.38
CA PHE A 194 -5.89 -10.00 9.14
C PHE A 194 -4.78 -10.21 10.18
N ASN A 195 -4.98 -11.17 11.12
CA ASN A 195 -4.04 -11.47 12.20
C ASN A 195 -3.62 -10.20 12.99
N THR A 196 -4.60 -9.35 13.30
CA THR A 196 -4.40 -8.11 14.08
C THR A 196 -4.86 -8.27 15.52
N ASP A 197 -4.42 -7.35 16.39
CA ASP A 197 -4.86 -7.20 17.77
C ASP A 197 -5.78 -5.96 17.92
N GLN A 198 -6.50 -5.87 19.04
CA GLN A 198 -7.39 -4.76 19.37
C GLN A 198 -6.70 -3.39 19.46
N LYS A 199 -5.37 -3.38 19.57
CA LYS A 199 -4.57 -2.15 19.64
C LYS A 199 -4.21 -1.60 18.26
N ASP A 200 -4.24 -2.46 17.24
CA ASP A 200 -3.89 -2.07 15.88
C ASP A 200 -4.97 -1.18 15.28
N TYR A 201 -4.61 -0.48 14.22
CA TYR A 201 -5.49 0.43 13.51
C TYR A 201 -5.66 -0.06 12.08
N PHE A 202 -6.81 0.27 11.50
CA PHE A 202 -6.96 0.21 10.06
C PHE A 202 -7.12 1.61 9.48
N ILE A 203 -6.69 1.78 8.23
CA ILE A 203 -6.77 3.00 7.46
C ILE A 203 -7.48 2.67 6.15
N VAL A 204 -8.44 3.50 5.78
CA VAL A 204 -9.09 3.43 4.48
C VAL A 204 -8.55 4.56 3.63
N SER A 205 -8.09 4.23 2.42
CA SER A 205 -7.53 5.19 1.49
C SER A 205 -8.25 5.18 0.15
N LEU A 206 -8.33 6.34 -0.47
CA LEU A 206 -8.79 6.54 -1.84
C LEU A 206 -7.63 7.10 -2.67
N HIS A 207 -7.26 6.42 -3.77
CA HIS A 207 -6.14 6.82 -4.63
C HIS A 207 -4.86 7.09 -3.83
N GLY A 208 -4.54 6.20 -2.88
CA GLY A 208 -3.39 6.35 -1.99
C GLY A 208 -3.49 7.47 -0.94
N ASN A 209 -4.62 8.17 -0.83
CA ASN A 209 -4.84 9.20 0.19
C ASN A 209 -5.73 8.66 1.30
N ALA A 210 -5.27 8.67 2.56
CA ALA A 210 -6.07 8.25 3.70
C ALA A 210 -7.32 9.15 3.86
N ILE A 211 -8.51 8.53 3.94
CA ILE A 211 -9.78 9.25 4.12
C ILE A 211 -10.32 9.13 5.55
N TYR A 212 -10.13 7.97 6.19
CA TYR A 212 -10.42 7.77 7.61
C TYR A 212 -9.67 6.56 8.16
N SER A 213 -9.67 6.45 9.49
CA SER A 213 -9.13 5.29 10.20
C SER A 213 -10.13 4.78 11.24
N GLY A 214 -9.82 3.61 11.77
CA GLY A 214 -10.55 3.02 12.88
C GLY A 214 -9.72 1.96 13.58
N HIS A 215 -10.38 1.22 14.47
CA HIS A 215 -9.78 0.16 15.26
C HIS A 215 -10.38 -1.19 14.92
N PHE A 216 -9.72 -2.27 15.33
CA PHE A 216 -10.34 -3.58 15.26
C PHE A 216 -11.23 -3.85 16.49
N GLU A 217 -12.00 -4.93 16.43
CA GLU A 217 -12.85 -5.36 17.54
C GLU A 217 -12.09 -5.41 18.86
N GLN A 218 -12.68 -4.86 19.93
CA GLN A 218 -12.07 -4.92 21.24
C GLN A 218 -12.47 -6.19 21.98
N SER A 219 -11.56 -6.66 22.83
CA SER A 219 -11.88 -7.73 23.77
C SER A 219 -13.01 -7.31 24.72
N PRO A 220 -13.97 -8.20 25.03
CA PRO A 220 -15.01 -7.93 26.03
C PRO A 220 -14.48 -7.58 27.43
N ILE A 221 -13.23 -7.94 27.73
CA ILE A 221 -12.57 -7.63 29.00
C ILE A 221 -11.72 -6.34 28.94
N SER A 222 -11.61 -5.70 27.77
CA SER A 222 -10.96 -4.40 27.64
C SER A 222 -11.88 -3.30 28.18
N SER A 223 -11.34 -2.42 29.02
CA SER A 223 -12.03 -1.22 29.50
C SER A 223 -11.71 0.03 28.66
N MET A 224 -10.83 -0.07 27.66
CA MET A 224 -10.37 1.06 26.86
C MET A 224 -11.11 1.15 25.53
N TYR A 225 -12.37 1.58 25.53
CA TYR A 225 -13.09 1.87 24.28
C TYR A 225 -12.63 3.23 23.74
N GLN A 226 -11.95 3.23 22.60
CA GLN A 226 -11.66 4.46 21.88
C GLN A 226 -12.85 4.77 20.96
N PRO A 227 -13.44 5.98 21.05
CA PRO A 227 -14.47 6.43 20.13
C PRO A 227 -13.94 6.39 18.69
N SER A 228 -14.42 5.44 17.89
CA SER A 228 -14.00 5.32 16.48
C SER A 228 -14.97 4.47 15.66
N ILE A 229 -14.63 4.29 14.39
CA ILE A 229 -15.13 3.17 13.59
C ILE A 229 -14.40 1.90 14.03
N LYS A 230 -15.12 0.80 14.23
CA LYS A 230 -14.57 -0.53 14.51
C LYS A 230 -14.75 -1.46 13.30
N MET A 231 -13.76 -2.30 13.03
CA MET A 231 -13.83 -3.37 12.04
C MET A 231 -14.13 -4.71 12.72
N LEU A 232 -15.16 -5.40 12.24
CA LEU A 232 -15.62 -6.70 12.73
C LEU A 232 -15.54 -7.74 11.62
N ASP A 233 -15.03 -8.91 11.94
CA ASP A 233 -15.08 -10.04 11.01
C ASP A 233 -16.52 -10.60 10.92
N THR A 234 -16.96 -10.93 9.72
CA THR A 234 -18.22 -11.61 9.44
C THR A 234 -17.95 -12.94 8.75
N GLU A 235 -18.98 -13.75 8.48
CA GLU A 235 -18.78 -15.03 7.76
C GLU A 235 -18.27 -14.84 6.33
N SER A 236 -18.64 -13.73 5.69
CA SER A 236 -18.42 -13.46 4.26
C SER A 236 -17.51 -12.26 3.99
N GLY A 237 -16.92 -11.65 5.02
CA GLY A 237 -16.10 -10.45 4.88
C GLY A 237 -16.00 -9.67 6.18
N ILE A 238 -16.18 -8.35 6.14
CA ILE A 238 -16.13 -7.51 7.33
C ILE A 238 -17.31 -6.56 7.44
N ARG A 239 -17.51 -6.00 8.63
CA ARG A 239 -18.43 -4.88 8.86
C ARG A 239 -17.70 -3.76 9.57
N LEU A 240 -17.92 -2.54 9.10
CA LEU A 240 -17.48 -1.33 9.79
C LEU A 240 -18.64 -0.82 10.63
N GLU A 241 -18.43 -0.58 11.92
CA GLU A 241 -19.47 -0.05 12.81
C GLU A 241 -18.94 1.21 13.51
N ALA A 242 -19.71 2.31 13.51
CA ALA A 242 -19.41 3.44 14.38
C ALA A 242 -19.73 3.05 15.83
N VAL A 243 -18.77 3.28 16.73
CA VAL A 243 -18.99 3.07 18.16
C VAL A 243 -19.56 4.35 18.75
N GLU A 244 -20.85 4.35 19.09
CA GLU A 244 -21.47 5.48 19.79
C GLU A 244 -20.79 5.69 21.15
N THR A 245 -20.36 6.92 21.40
CA THR A 245 -19.84 7.34 22.72
C THR A 245 -20.50 8.64 23.13
N GLU A 246 -20.24 9.11 24.35
CA GLU A 246 -20.68 10.44 24.80
C GLU A 246 -20.03 11.59 24.01
N TYR A 247 -18.97 11.30 23.23
CA TYR A 247 -18.32 12.24 22.35
C TYR A 247 -18.96 12.19 20.96
N GLU A 248 -19.15 13.36 20.35
CA GLU A 248 -19.62 13.50 18.98
C GLU A 248 -18.53 13.00 18.02
N ILE A 249 -18.70 11.78 17.51
CA ILE A 249 -17.84 11.22 16.47
C ILE A 249 -18.44 11.63 15.13
N VAL A 250 -17.66 12.35 14.32
CA VAL A 250 -18.00 12.55 12.91
C VAL A 250 -17.79 11.22 12.20
N ASP A 251 -18.88 10.60 11.76
CA ASP A 251 -18.82 9.37 10.98
C ASP A 251 -18.26 9.65 9.59
N LYS A 252 -16.95 9.41 9.43
CA LYS A 252 -16.26 9.63 8.16
C LYS A 252 -16.52 8.53 7.12
N ARG A 253 -17.31 7.50 7.44
CA ARG A 253 -17.69 6.45 6.48
C ARG A 253 -18.70 6.97 5.45
N GLU A 254 -19.54 7.93 5.84
CA GLU A 254 -20.48 8.63 4.95
C GLU A 254 -19.75 9.68 4.08
N ASN A 255 -18.77 9.22 3.32
CA ASN A 255 -17.97 10.05 2.44
C ASN A 255 -18.51 9.99 1.00
N GLU A 256 -18.90 11.13 0.42
CA GLU A 256 -19.46 11.22 -0.93
C GLU A 256 -18.49 10.70 -2.01
N THR A 257 -17.20 11.00 -1.88
CA THR A 257 -16.17 10.51 -2.82
C THR A 257 -16.04 8.99 -2.76
N LEU A 258 -16.09 8.39 -1.55
CA LEU A 258 -16.09 6.94 -1.39
C LEU A 258 -17.34 6.31 -2.02
N TYR A 259 -18.51 6.91 -1.81
CA TYR A 259 -19.78 6.43 -2.37
C TYR A 259 -19.74 6.41 -3.91
N GLU A 260 -19.34 7.53 -4.53
CA GLU A 260 -19.27 7.62 -5.99
C GLU A 260 -18.22 6.65 -6.57
N LEU A 261 -17.06 6.48 -5.92
CA LEU A 261 -16.08 5.49 -6.34
C LEU A 261 -16.64 4.06 -6.28
N LEU A 262 -17.25 3.68 -5.15
CA LEU A 262 -17.81 2.34 -4.98
C LEU A 262 -18.90 2.06 -6.03
N LYS A 263 -19.66 3.08 -6.43
CA LYS A 263 -20.67 3.00 -7.48
C LYS A 263 -20.04 2.89 -8.88
N GLU A 264 -18.99 3.65 -9.17
CA GLU A 264 -18.20 3.54 -10.41
C GLU A 264 -17.60 2.14 -10.58
N LEU A 265 -17.07 1.58 -9.49
CA LEU A 265 -16.55 0.22 -9.43
C LEU A 265 -17.64 -0.87 -9.47
N GLY A 266 -18.92 -0.50 -9.42
CA GLY A 266 -20.05 -1.43 -9.39
C GLY A 266 -20.11 -2.30 -8.13
N LEU A 267 -19.58 -1.81 -7.01
CA LEU A 267 -19.56 -2.51 -5.72
C LEU A 267 -20.80 -2.22 -4.87
N ILE A 268 -21.47 -1.10 -5.09
CA ILE A 268 -22.77 -0.78 -4.48
C ILE A 268 -23.88 -1.12 -5.47
N GLU A 269 -24.89 -1.85 -5.00
CA GLU A 269 -26.16 -2.09 -5.72
C GLU A 269 -27.17 -0.94 -5.54
#